data_AF-A0A2E8S3P2-F1
#
_entry.id   AF-A0A2E8S3P2-F1
#
_cell.length_a   1.000
_cell.length_b   1.000
_cell.length_c   1.000
_cell.angle_alpha   90.00
_cell.angle_beta   90.00
_cell.angle_gamma   90.00
#
_symmetry.space_group_name_H-M   'P 1'
#
loop_
_entity.id
_entity.type
_entity.pdbx_description
1 polymer ?
#
loop_
_entity_poly.entity_id
_entity_poly.type
_entity_poly.pdbx_seq_one_letter_code
_entity_poly.pdbx_strand_id
1 'polypeptide(L)'
;MLPWVIAVLIGAVGCSRKGGEEEVLDGKAKGEIALGQELYERNGCPLCHGDRGRGDGRIAAALNPRPRDFRDLQAYQQGYTLEAISSTIKKGMASGKGVMPAYPHIAREQRRLIASYIVAMQADTAAQTLSITNPWIRESLPPHSQTAAYMTIANQGSGEEVLTGVEAPIASRVEIHLSYEEEGLMKMKELERISIPGDANIALQPGGLHLMLVDLEQRLEAGASVELTLNFLHAGTWHLKVPVRPMEN
;
A
#
# COMPACT_ATOMS: atom_id res chain seq x y z
N MET A 1 -76.36 -24.30 11.35
CA MET A 1 -75.78 -22.96 11.60
C MET A 1 -74.47 -23.17 12.35
N LEU A 2 -73.34 -22.78 11.72
CA LEU A 2 -71.89 -22.64 12.06
C LEU A 2 -71.32 -23.10 13.44
N PRO A 3 -69.97 -23.22 13.66
CA PRO A 3 -68.78 -23.00 12.78
C PRO A 3 -67.71 -24.15 12.87
N TRP A 4 -66.84 -24.43 11.89
CA TRP A 4 -65.53 -23.82 11.55
C TRP A 4 -64.57 -23.56 12.73
N VAL A 5 -63.56 -24.43 12.89
CA VAL A 5 -62.42 -24.27 13.81
C VAL A 5 -61.23 -23.73 13.02
N ILE A 6 -60.77 -22.52 13.36
CA ILE A 6 -59.59 -21.86 12.78
C ILE A 6 -58.38 -22.15 13.68
N ALA A 7 -57.32 -22.68 13.09
CA ALA A 7 -56.00 -22.80 13.70
C ALA A 7 -55.31 -21.43 13.75
N VAL A 8 -54.86 -21.01 14.93
CA VAL A 8 -54.01 -19.83 15.11
C VAL A 8 -52.57 -20.28 15.29
N LEU A 9 -51.74 -20.02 14.27
CA LEU A 9 -50.28 -20.11 14.33
C LEU A 9 -49.74 -18.85 15.01
N ILE A 10 -49.09 -19.02 16.17
CA ILE A 10 -48.28 -17.98 16.80
C ILE A 10 -46.90 -17.99 16.13
N GLY A 11 -46.70 -17.11 15.16
CA GLY A 11 -45.39 -16.81 14.60
C GLY A 11 -44.67 -15.78 15.47
N ALA A 12 -43.61 -16.19 16.17
CA ALA A 12 -42.69 -15.28 16.82
C ALA A 12 -41.81 -14.60 15.75
N VAL A 13 -42.10 -13.33 15.43
CA VAL A 13 -41.21 -12.48 14.62
C VAL A 13 -40.08 -11.99 15.52
N GLY A 14 -38.94 -12.67 15.46
CA GLY A 14 -37.68 -12.17 15.98
C GLY A 14 -37.07 -11.17 15.00
N CYS A 15 -37.13 -9.87 15.33
CA CYS A 15 -36.36 -8.84 14.63
C CYS A 15 -34.90 -8.88 15.12
N SER A 16 -34.02 -9.48 14.32
CA SER A 16 -32.56 -9.37 14.47
C SER A 16 -32.10 -8.02 13.91
N ARG A 17 -31.89 -7.02 14.79
CA ARG A 17 -31.14 -5.79 14.48
C ARG A 17 -29.69 -5.99 14.91
N LYS A 18 -28.81 -6.34 13.98
CA LYS A 18 -27.35 -6.32 14.20
C LYS A 18 -26.56 -5.47 13.20
N GLY A 19 -27.20 -4.81 12.24
CA GLY A 19 -26.51 -4.03 11.19
C GLY A 19 -26.36 -2.52 11.46
N GLY A 20 -27.21 -1.92 12.31
CA GLY A 20 -27.32 -0.46 12.39
C GLY A 20 -26.30 0.24 13.28
N GLU A 21 -25.80 -0.40 14.33
CA GLU A 21 -24.86 0.24 15.26
C GLU A 21 -23.45 0.32 14.69
N GLU A 22 -22.99 -0.73 14.00
CA GLU A 22 -21.65 -0.79 13.40
C GLU A 22 -21.51 0.19 12.22
N GLU A 23 -22.53 0.30 11.38
CA GLU A 23 -22.55 1.22 10.23
C GLU A 23 -22.64 2.70 10.65
N VAL A 24 -23.35 2.99 11.74
CA VAL A 24 -23.42 4.36 12.33
C VAL A 24 -22.12 4.74 13.02
N LEU A 25 -21.45 3.79 13.68
CA LEU A 25 -20.14 4.02 14.30
C LEU A 25 -19.04 4.22 13.25
N ASP A 26 -19.06 3.46 12.16
CA ASP A 26 -18.14 3.63 11.01
C ASP A 26 -18.36 4.98 10.30
N GLY A 27 -19.62 5.35 10.04
CA GLY A 27 -19.96 6.65 9.45
C GLY A 27 -19.54 7.84 10.33
N LYS A 28 -19.68 7.71 11.66
CA LYS A 28 -19.22 8.72 12.62
C LYS A 28 -17.69 8.83 12.62
N ALA A 29 -16.98 7.71 12.65
CA ALA A 29 -15.52 7.67 12.62
C ALA A 29 -14.97 8.29 11.32
N LYS A 30 -15.56 7.95 10.17
CA LYS A 30 -15.22 8.57 8.87
C LYS A 30 -15.45 10.08 8.86
N GLY A 31 -16.55 10.55 9.45
CA GLY A 31 -16.84 11.98 9.60
C GLY A 31 -15.82 12.71 10.48
N GLU A 32 -15.41 12.12 11.60
CA GLU A 32 -14.39 12.68 12.49
C GLU A 32 -13.01 12.75 11.82
N ILE A 33 -12.65 11.73 11.03
CA ILE A 33 -11.41 11.71 10.23
C ILE A 33 -11.42 12.82 9.17
N ALA A 34 -12.52 12.98 8.43
CA ALA A 34 -12.63 14.01 7.39
C ALA A 34 -12.52 15.44 7.97
N LEU A 35 -13.18 15.69 9.10
CA LEU A 35 -13.03 16.96 9.83
C LEU A 35 -11.61 17.16 10.36
N GLY A 36 -10.97 16.07 10.81
CA GLY A 36 -9.57 16.06 11.22
C GLY A 36 -8.62 16.45 10.10
N GLN A 37 -8.86 15.96 8.87
CA GLN A 37 -8.10 16.32 7.68
C GLN A 37 -8.24 17.82 7.35
N GLU A 38 -9.45 18.35 7.31
CA GLU A 38 -9.68 19.78 7.04
C GLU A 38 -8.94 20.66 8.07
N LEU A 39 -9.00 20.26 9.34
CA LEU A 39 -8.28 20.95 10.41
C LEU A 39 -6.76 20.83 10.24
N TYR A 40 -6.24 19.68 9.85
CA TYR A 40 -4.82 19.46 9.59
C TYR A 40 -4.31 20.40 8.47
N GLU A 41 -5.04 20.47 7.36
CA GLU A 41 -4.72 21.33 6.22
C GLU A 41 -4.80 22.82 6.59
N ARG A 42 -5.91 23.24 7.20
CA ARG A 42 -6.15 24.65 7.58
C ARG A 42 -5.14 25.19 8.59
N ASN A 43 -4.63 24.34 9.47
CA ASN A 43 -3.61 24.74 10.45
C ASN A 43 -2.18 24.65 9.91
N GLY A 44 -2.01 24.39 8.60
CA GLY A 44 -0.71 24.43 7.94
C GLY A 44 0.20 23.25 8.26
N CYS A 45 -0.33 22.16 8.83
CA CYS A 45 0.45 20.97 9.12
C CYS A 45 1.16 20.37 7.88
N PRO A 46 0.55 20.36 6.66
CA PRO A 46 1.22 19.85 5.46
C PRO A 46 2.52 20.56 5.08
N LEU A 47 2.70 21.81 5.51
CA LEU A 47 3.92 22.59 5.24
C LEU A 47 5.19 21.84 5.64
N CYS A 48 5.14 21.16 6.79
CA CYS A 48 6.23 20.37 7.35
C CYS A 48 6.00 18.87 7.16
N HIS A 49 4.79 18.40 7.45
CA HIS A 49 4.51 16.97 7.53
C HIS A 49 4.02 16.36 6.20
N GLY A 50 3.73 17.17 5.18
CA GLY A 50 3.12 16.73 3.91
C GLY A 50 1.62 16.45 4.06
N ASP A 51 0.89 16.42 2.95
CA ASP A 51 -0.58 16.21 2.97
C ASP A 51 -0.96 14.84 3.56
N ARG A 52 -0.06 13.86 3.41
CA ARG A 52 -0.20 12.48 3.91
C ARG A 52 0.68 12.16 5.12
N GLY A 53 1.22 13.17 5.80
CA GLY A 53 1.94 12.97 7.06
C GLY A 53 3.29 12.25 6.97
N ARG A 54 3.93 12.21 5.80
CA ARG A 54 5.20 11.48 5.57
C ARG A 54 6.46 12.23 6.02
N GLY A 55 6.32 13.46 6.49
CA GLY A 55 7.47 14.31 6.81
C GLY A 55 8.23 14.82 5.59
N ASP A 56 7.51 14.99 4.48
CA ASP A 56 7.99 15.44 3.17
C ASP A 56 7.36 16.77 2.72
N GLY A 57 6.80 17.54 3.66
CA GLY A 57 6.30 18.88 3.37
C GLY A 57 7.37 19.78 2.74
N ARG A 58 6.95 20.83 2.03
CA ARG A 58 7.86 21.68 1.23
C ARG A 58 9.06 22.26 1.98
N ILE A 59 8.99 22.39 3.31
CA ILE A 59 10.13 22.85 4.14
C ILE A 59 10.87 21.72 4.86
N ALA A 60 10.39 20.49 4.79
CA ALA A 60 10.90 19.36 5.55
C ALA A 60 12.39 19.09 5.32
N ALA A 61 12.86 19.23 4.08
CA ALA A 61 14.26 19.03 3.71
C ALA A 61 15.23 20.01 4.40
N ALA A 62 14.75 21.16 4.86
CA ALA A 62 15.53 22.16 5.59
C ALA A 62 15.55 21.93 7.11
N LEU A 63 14.79 20.96 7.63
CA LEU A 63 14.67 20.66 9.06
C LEU A 63 15.58 19.47 9.42
N ASN A 64 16.28 19.56 10.56
CA ASN A 64 17.13 18.48 11.06
C ASN A 64 16.90 18.23 12.57
N PRO A 65 16.25 17.12 12.96
CA PRO A 65 15.77 16.04 12.11
C PRO A 65 14.58 16.49 11.25
N ARG A 66 14.35 15.78 10.14
CA ARG A 66 13.13 15.95 9.34
C ARG A 66 11.90 15.63 10.20
N PRO A 67 10.72 16.21 9.90
CA PRO A 67 9.48 15.82 10.53
C PRO A 67 9.25 14.31 10.36
N ARG A 68 8.66 13.70 11.39
CA ARG A 68 8.38 12.25 11.42
C ARG A 68 7.39 11.87 10.34
N ASP A 69 7.60 10.70 9.76
CA ASP A 69 6.55 9.95 9.07
C ASP A 69 5.57 9.37 10.10
N PHE A 70 4.32 9.86 10.10
CA PHE A 70 3.32 9.49 11.11
C PHE A 70 2.95 8.00 11.11
N ARG A 71 3.35 7.27 10.07
CA ARG A 71 3.19 5.82 9.91
C ARG A 71 4.26 5.03 10.66
N ASP A 72 5.42 5.62 10.91
CA ASP A 72 6.49 4.99 11.68
C ASP A 72 6.18 5.07 13.20
N LEU A 73 5.41 4.08 13.68
CA LEU A 73 5.00 3.97 15.08
C LEU A 73 6.20 3.84 16.04
N GLN A 74 7.29 3.21 15.61
CA GLN A 74 8.47 3.00 16.46
C GLN A 74 9.18 4.30 16.77
N ALA A 75 9.10 5.25 15.84
CA ALA A 75 9.85 6.46 16.00
C ALA A 75 9.13 7.47 16.93
N TYR A 76 7.83 7.32 17.25
CA TYR A 76 7.10 8.22 18.16
C TYR A 76 7.74 8.32 19.55
N GLN A 77 8.15 9.54 19.94
CA GLN A 77 8.80 9.80 21.23
C GLN A 77 7.80 10.04 22.37
N GLN A 78 6.63 10.61 22.05
CA GLN A 78 5.62 11.03 23.02
C GLN A 78 4.37 10.11 23.02
N GLY A 79 4.44 8.98 22.33
CA GLY A 79 3.33 8.05 22.08
C GLY A 79 2.53 8.38 20.81
N TYR A 80 1.89 7.37 20.24
CA TYR A 80 1.15 7.44 18.96
C TYR A 80 -0.37 7.34 19.14
N THR A 81 -0.88 7.37 20.37
CA THR A 81 -2.33 7.35 20.63
C THR A 81 -2.97 8.70 20.32
N LEU A 82 -4.30 8.71 20.12
CA LEU A 82 -5.07 9.94 19.89
C LEU A 82 -4.78 11.03 20.94
N GLU A 83 -4.74 10.67 22.23
CA GLU A 83 -4.45 11.62 23.31
C GLU A 83 -2.97 12.08 23.31
N ALA A 84 -2.04 11.17 23.04
CA ALA A 84 -0.62 11.48 22.96
C ALA A 84 -0.34 12.49 21.83
N ILE A 85 -0.95 12.28 20.66
CA ILE A 85 -0.82 13.16 19.50
C ILE A 85 -1.51 14.50 19.78
N SER A 86 -2.74 14.50 20.31
CA SER A 86 -3.44 15.74 20.67
C SER A 86 -2.67 16.58 21.71
N SER A 87 -2.00 15.92 22.66
CA SER A 87 -1.09 16.56 23.62
C SER A 87 0.18 17.09 22.95
N THR A 88 0.75 16.36 22.00
CA THR A 88 1.94 16.77 21.23
C THR A 88 1.64 18.02 20.39
N ILE A 89 0.49 18.06 19.69
CA ILE A 89 0.05 19.25 18.95
C ILE A 89 -0.08 20.47 19.88
N LYS A 90 -0.59 20.27 21.10
CA LYS A 90 -0.70 21.35 22.11
C LYS A 90 0.64 21.95 22.49
N LYS A 91 1.60 21.07 22.79
CA LYS A 91 2.85 21.41 23.46
C LYS A 91 3.99 21.70 22.48
N GLY A 92 3.86 21.24 21.24
CA GLY A 92 4.98 21.15 20.31
C GLY A 92 6.03 20.16 20.79
N MET A 93 7.15 20.08 20.08
CA MET A 93 8.29 19.29 20.48
C MET A 93 9.57 19.85 19.85
N ALA A 94 10.63 19.93 20.65
CA ALA A 94 11.96 20.25 20.20
C ALA A 94 12.77 18.94 20.13
N SER A 95 13.28 18.59 18.97
CA SER A 95 14.20 17.47 18.79
C SER A 95 15.38 17.95 17.95
N GLY A 96 16.59 18.01 18.50
CA GLY A 96 17.76 18.51 17.77
C GLY A 96 17.61 19.98 17.30
N LYS A 97 17.86 20.26 16.01
CA LYS A 97 17.63 21.58 15.37
C LYS A 97 16.22 21.73 14.76
N GLY A 98 15.41 20.67 14.79
CA GLY A 98 14.03 20.66 14.31
C GLY A 98 13.06 20.95 15.44
N VAL A 99 12.20 21.95 15.27
CA VAL A 99 11.20 22.33 16.27
C VAL A 99 9.82 22.23 15.63
N MET A 100 8.99 21.32 16.13
CA MET A 100 7.55 21.38 15.90
C MET A 100 6.98 22.45 16.85
N PRO A 101 6.41 23.55 16.34
CA PRO A 101 5.85 24.59 17.19
C PRO A 101 4.64 24.06 17.98
N ALA A 102 4.32 24.75 19.06
CA ALA A 102 3.15 24.46 19.87
C ALA A 102 1.89 25.11 19.26
N TYR A 103 0.77 24.39 19.26
CA TYR A 103 -0.53 24.89 18.80
C TYR A 103 -1.58 24.89 19.92
N PRO A 104 -1.34 25.62 21.04
CA PRO A 104 -2.27 25.65 22.16
C PRO A 104 -3.58 26.38 21.85
N HIS A 105 -3.59 27.21 20.79
CA HIS A 105 -4.77 27.96 20.33
C HIS A 105 -5.83 27.06 19.67
N ILE A 106 -5.44 25.88 19.17
CA ILE A 106 -6.39 24.89 18.65
C ILE A 106 -7.10 24.25 19.85
N ALA A 107 -8.43 24.31 19.86
CA ALA A 107 -9.24 23.74 20.93
C ALA A 107 -8.95 22.25 21.11
N ARG A 108 -9.10 21.72 22.33
CA ARG A 108 -8.80 20.30 22.62
C ARG A 108 -9.54 19.36 21.67
N GLU A 109 -10.81 19.64 21.41
CA GLU A 109 -11.64 18.82 20.52
C GLU A 109 -11.12 18.83 19.09
N GLN A 110 -10.76 20.00 18.55
CA GLN A 110 -10.16 20.12 17.23
C GLN A 110 -8.80 19.39 17.15
N ARG A 111 -7.96 19.49 18.20
CA ARG A 111 -6.71 18.72 18.25
C ARG A 111 -6.94 17.21 18.29
N ARG A 112 -8.03 16.74 18.91
CA ARG A 112 -8.43 15.33 18.89
C ARG A 112 -8.90 14.90 17.50
N LEU A 113 -9.61 15.75 16.76
CA LEU A 113 -9.99 15.46 15.37
C LEU A 113 -8.75 15.36 14.47
N ILE A 114 -7.81 16.32 14.57
CA ILE A 114 -6.52 16.23 13.86
C ILE A 114 -5.78 14.94 14.24
N ALA A 115 -5.73 14.61 15.54
CA ALA A 115 -5.11 13.37 16.00
C ALA A 115 -5.82 12.13 15.46
N SER A 116 -7.15 12.15 15.29
CA SER A 116 -7.92 11.04 14.71
C SER A 116 -7.55 10.82 13.24
N TYR A 117 -7.37 11.89 12.47
CA TYR A 117 -6.85 11.82 11.10
C TYR A 117 -5.42 11.24 11.06
N ILE A 118 -4.53 11.68 11.95
CA ILE A 118 -3.15 11.14 12.03
C ILE A 118 -3.16 9.65 12.44
N VAL A 119 -3.99 9.25 13.41
CA VAL A 119 -4.14 7.83 13.80
C VAL A 119 -4.72 7.00 12.65
N ALA A 120 -5.63 7.55 11.84
CA ALA A 120 -6.11 6.86 10.66
C ALA A 120 -4.99 6.58 9.64
N MET A 121 -4.02 7.50 9.48
CA MET A 121 -2.81 7.25 8.67
C MET A 121 -1.93 6.15 9.26
N GLN A 122 -1.90 5.99 10.59
CA GLN A 122 -1.17 4.88 11.22
C GLN A 122 -1.80 3.53 10.90
N ALA A 123 -3.12 3.46 10.71
CA ALA A 123 -3.79 2.23 10.30
C ALA A 123 -3.41 1.83 8.85
N ASP A 124 -2.99 2.80 8.02
CA ASP A 124 -2.43 2.58 6.68
C ASP A 124 -1.02 1.92 6.72
N THR A 125 -0.50 1.62 7.91
CA THR A 125 0.73 0.81 8.07
C THR A 125 0.48 -0.69 8.20
N ALA A 126 -0.77 -1.11 8.39
CA ALA A 126 -1.08 -2.50 8.73
C ALA A 126 -1.64 -3.32 7.56
N ALA A 127 -1.85 -2.70 6.40
CA ALA A 127 -2.10 -3.42 5.14
C ALA A 127 -1.25 -2.77 4.05
N GLN A 128 -0.07 -3.35 3.79
CA GLN A 128 0.59 -3.16 2.51
C GLN A 128 -0.37 -3.64 1.44
N THR A 129 -1.09 -2.69 0.87
CA THR A 129 -2.10 -2.98 -0.13
C THR A 129 -1.38 -3.03 -1.48
N LEU A 130 -0.45 -3.97 -1.59
CA LEU A 130 0.08 -4.36 -2.88
C LEU A 130 -1.00 -5.20 -3.56
N SER A 131 -1.22 -4.95 -4.83
CA SER A 131 -1.99 -5.86 -5.66
C SER A 131 -1.20 -6.18 -6.91
N ILE A 132 -1.16 -7.46 -7.24
CA ILE A 132 -0.49 -7.95 -8.44
C ILE A 132 -1.58 -8.45 -9.39
N THR A 133 -1.63 -7.85 -10.57
CA THR A 133 -2.67 -8.14 -11.55
C THR A 133 -2.06 -8.57 -12.88
N ASN A 134 -2.81 -9.43 -13.59
CA ASN A 134 -2.42 -10.03 -14.86
C ASN A 134 -0.97 -10.59 -14.89
N PRO A 135 -0.55 -11.39 -13.90
CA PRO A 135 0.75 -12.05 -14.01
C PRO A 135 0.71 -13.09 -15.12
N TRP A 136 1.74 -13.12 -15.96
CA TRP A 136 1.95 -14.18 -16.94
C TRP A 136 3.43 -14.31 -17.31
N ILE A 137 3.82 -15.50 -17.75
CA ILE A 137 5.16 -15.81 -18.27
C ILE A 137 5.04 -16.13 -19.75
N ARG A 138 5.95 -15.58 -20.57
CA ARG A 138 6.04 -15.97 -21.97
C ARG A 138 6.56 -17.40 -22.07
N GLU A 139 5.97 -18.22 -22.93
CA GLU A 139 6.51 -19.54 -23.23
C GLU A 139 7.98 -19.46 -23.70
N SER A 140 8.78 -20.46 -23.33
CA SER A 140 10.16 -20.55 -23.76
C SER A 140 10.24 -21.25 -25.12
N LEU A 141 10.97 -20.66 -26.07
CA LEU A 141 11.23 -21.23 -27.39
C LEU A 141 12.63 -21.82 -27.45
N PRO A 142 12.80 -23.05 -27.99
CA PRO A 142 14.14 -23.59 -28.27
C PRO A 142 14.95 -22.65 -29.17
N PRO A 143 16.27 -22.50 -28.97
CA PRO A 143 17.14 -23.15 -27.97
C PRO A 143 17.23 -22.39 -26.63
N HIS A 144 16.41 -21.35 -26.44
CA HIS A 144 16.59 -20.39 -25.35
C HIS A 144 16.12 -20.97 -24.02
N SER A 145 17.07 -21.16 -23.09
CA SER A 145 16.85 -21.47 -21.68
C SER A 145 16.40 -20.24 -20.88
N GLN A 146 15.80 -19.24 -21.52
CA GLN A 146 15.44 -17.98 -20.87
C GLN A 146 14.11 -17.45 -21.39
N THR A 147 13.33 -16.86 -20.50
CA THR A 147 12.06 -16.19 -20.85
C THR A 147 11.76 -15.03 -19.91
N ALA A 148 10.70 -14.28 -20.17
CA ALA A 148 10.31 -13.13 -19.36
C ALA A 148 8.94 -13.36 -18.68
N ALA A 149 8.80 -12.83 -17.46
CA ALA A 149 7.55 -12.68 -16.76
C ALA A 149 7.11 -11.21 -16.72
N TYR A 150 5.79 -11.04 -16.77
CA TYR A 150 5.10 -9.76 -16.86
C TYR A 150 3.95 -9.73 -15.85
N MET A 151 3.66 -8.55 -15.31
CA MET A 151 2.58 -8.31 -14.36
C MET A 151 2.44 -6.81 -14.12
N THR A 152 1.35 -6.38 -13.49
CA THR A 152 1.26 -5.03 -12.93
C THR A 152 1.29 -5.12 -11.42
N ILE A 153 2.21 -4.38 -10.79
CA ILE A 153 2.31 -4.24 -9.34
C ILE A 153 1.76 -2.86 -8.98
N ALA A 154 0.65 -2.82 -8.25
CA ALA A 154 0.06 -1.59 -7.73
C ALA A 154 0.36 -1.48 -6.23
N ASN A 155 0.95 -0.37 -5.82
CA ASN A 155 1.10 -0.01 -4.43
C ASN A 155 -0.03 0.94 -4.05
N GLN A 156 -1.09 0.39 -3.47
CA GLN A 156 -2.25 1.15 -2.98
C GLN A 156 -2.01 1.68 -1.57
N GLY A 157 -0.89 1.33 -0.95
CA GLY A 157 -0.44 1.96 0.27
C GLY A 157 0.21 3.30 -0.04
N SER A 158 0.27 4.15 0.98
CA SER A 158 1.03 5.38 0.88
C SER A 158 2.54 5.15 1.05
N GLY A 159 3.06 4.01 1.51
CA GLY A 159 4.52 3.80 1.66
C GLY A 159 5.23 3.75 0.31
N GLU A 160 6.53 4.10 0.21
CA GLU A 160 7.32 3.56 -0.91
C GLU A 160 7.53 2.06 -0.65
N GLU A 161 7.28 1.24 -1.66
CA GLU A 161 7.65 -0.17 -1.64
C GLU A 161 8.82 -0.40 -2.60
N VAL A 162 9.63 -1.41 -2.32
CA VAL A 162 10.76 -1.78 -3.16
C VAL A 162 10.72 -3.28 -3.40
N LEU A 163 10.61 -3.71 -4.66
CA LEU A 163 10.87 -5.09 -5.06
C LEU A 163 12.39 -5.29 -5.06
N THR A 164 12.91 -6.07 -4.12
CA THR A 164 14.34 -6.30 -3.89
C THR A 164 14.86 -7.57 -4.54
N GLY A 165 13.97 -8.47 -4.97
CA GLY A 165 14.36 -9.68 -5.68
C GLY A 165 13.17 -10.54 -6.09
N VAL A 166 13.43 -11.46 -7.01
CA VAL A 166 12.47 -12.48 -7.44
C VAL A 166 13.17 -13.82 -7.53
N GLU A 167 12.47 -14.89 -7.19
CA GLU A 167 12.96 -16.25 -7.28
C GLU A 167 11.91 -17.11 -8.01
N ALA A 168 12.40 -18.13 -8.72
CA ALA A 168 11.57 -19.12 -9.39
C ALA A 168 12.31 -20.47 -9.33
N PRO A 169 11.75 -21.52 -8.71
CA PRO A 169 12.44 -22.81 -8.61
C PRO A 169 12.82 -23.43 -9.96
N ILE A 170 12.16 -23.04 -11.05
CA ILE A 170 12.37 -23.56 -12.40
C ILE A 170 13.56 -22.90 -13.14
N ALA A 171 14.15 -21.85 -12.57
CA ALA A 171 15.20 -21.05 -13.18
C ALA A 171 16.37 -20.92 -12.21
N SER A 172 17.60 -20.93 -12.73
CA SER A 172 18.79 -20.76 -11.88
C SER A 172 18.83 -19.38 -11.20
N ARG A 173 18.24 -18.36 -11.84
CA ARG A 173 18.05 -17.02 -11.27
C ARG A 173 16.94 -16.25 -12.00
N VAL A 174 16.43 -15.22 -11.34
CA VAL A 174 15.51 -14.24 -11.93
C VAL A 174 16.14 -12.86 -11.81
N GLU A 175 16.25 -12.15 -12.92
CA GLU A 175 16.87 -10.82 -13.00
C GLU A 175 15.80 -9.77 -13.34
N ILE A 176 15.91 -8.56 -12.80
CA ILE A 176 15.00 -7.45 -13.14
C ILE A 176 15.64 -6.64 -14.27
N HIS A 177 14.98 -6.55 -15.41
CA HIS A 177 15.53 -5.87 -16.59
C HIS A 177 14.62 -4.73 -17.05
N LEU A 178 15.23 -3.65 -17.53
CA LEU A 178 14.58 -2.58 -18.28
C LEU A 178 15.02 -2.64 -19.74
N SER A 179 14.08 -2.93 -20.64
CA SER A 179 14.26 -2.70 -22.07
C SER A 179 14.00 -1.23 -22.40
N TYR A 180 14.84 -0.65 -23.25
CA TYR A 180 14.68 0.71 -23.76
C TYR A 180 15.31 0.83 -25.15
N GLU A 181 14.82 1.75 -25.95
CA GLU A 181 15.43 2.08 -27.24
C GLU A 181 16.46 3.19 -27.06
N GLU A 182 17.64 3.01 -27.64
CA GLU A 182 18.67 4.04 -27.73
C GLU A 182 19.27 3.98 -29.14
N GLU A 183 19.19 5.08 -29.88
CA GLU A 183 19.68 5.20 -31.26
C GLU A 183 19.06 4.16 -32.24
N GLY A 184 17.77 3.83 -32.07
CA GLY A 184 17.07 2.83 -32.89
C GLY A 184 17.46 1.38 -32.58
N LEU A 185 18.28 1.15 -31.55
CA LEU A 185 18.65 -0.17 -31.07
C LEU A 185 17.97 -0.46 -29.74
N MET A 186 17.36 -1.63 -29.63
CA MET A 186 16.83 -2.13 -28.36
C MET A 186 17.99 -2.52 -27.44
N LYS A 187 18.08 -1.86 -26.29
CA LYS A 187 19.03 -2.17 -25.22
C LYS A 187 18.29 -2.71 -24.01
N MET A 188 19.02 -3.45 -23.18
CA MET A 188 18.55 -3.98 -21.91
C MET A 188 19.51 -3.55 -20.82
N LYS A 189 18.96 -3.15 -19.68
CA LYS A 189 19.71 -2.83 -18.47
C LYS A 189 19.16 -3.64 -17.32
N GLU A 190 20.04 -4.42 -16.68
CA GLU A 190 19.73 -5.07 -15.42
C GLU A 190 19.61 -4.03 -14.29
N LEU A 191 18.64 -4.25 -13.41
CA LEU A 191 18.37 -3.45 -12.22
C LEU A 191 18.44 -4.35 -10.99
N GLU A 192 18.99 -3.84 -9.90
CA GLU A 192 19.03 -4.57 -8.62
C GLU A 192 17.65 -4.60 -7.92
N ARG A 193 16.81 -3.59 -8.18
CA ARG A 193 15.51 -3.40 -7.51
C ARG A 193 14.59 -2.48 -8.29
N ILE A 194 13.29 -2.54 -7.98
CA ILE A 194 12.27 -1.62 -8.49
C ILE A 194 11.70 -0.83 -7.31
N SER A 195 11.76 0.51 -7.37
CA SER A 195 10.98 1.37 -6.47
C SER A 195 9.55 1.52 -7.00
N ILE A 196 8.59 1.37 -6.10
CA ILE A 196 7.15 1.45 -6.35
C ILE A 196 6.60 2.50 -5.37
N PRO A 197 6.55 3.78 -5.79
CA PRO A 197 6.01 4.83 -4.94
C PRO A 197 4.60 4.51 -4.45
N GLY A 198 4.24 5.03 -3.28
CA GLY A 198 2.87 4.89 -2.77
C GLY A 198 1.85 5.54 -3.71
N ASP A 199 0.69 4.93 -3.84
CA ASP A 199 -0.37 5.27 -4.80
C ASP A 199 0.06 5.21 -6.28
N ALA A 200 1.05 4.37 -6.60
CA ALA A 200 1.55 4.20 -7.96
C ALA A 200 1.45 2.74 -8.44
N ASN A 201 1.40 2.60 -9.77
CA ASN A 201 1.39 1.32 -10.46
C ASN A 201 2.64 1.21 -11.33
N ILE A 202 3.33 0.07 -11.26
CA ILE A 202 4.43 -0.27 -12.15
C ILE A 202 4.00 -1.44 -13.03
N ALA A 203 4.06 -1.22 -14.34
CA ALA A 203 3.80 -2.26 -15.34
C ALA A 203 5.12 -2.94 -15.73
N LEU A 204 5.20 -4.24 -15.49
CA LEU A 204 6.21 -5.11 -16.07
C LEU A 204 5.60 -5.70 -17.35
N GLN A 205 6.08 -5.22 -18.50
CA GLN A 205 5.49 -5.45 -19.82
C GLN A 205 6.56 -5.62 -20.91
N PRO A 206 6.21 -6.26 -22.05
CA PRO A 206 7.11 -6.36 -23.20
C PRO A 206 7.64 -4.98 -23.64
N GLY A 207 8.94 -4.89 -23.90
CA GLY A 207 9.61 -3.65 -24.30
C GLY A 207 9.87 -2.64 -23.17
N GLY A 208 9.46 -2.92 -21.93
CA GLY A 208 9.74 -2.09 -20.76
C GLY A 208 10.41 -2.88 -19.63
N LEU A 209 9.97 -2.65 -18.39
CA LEU A 209 10.39 -3.44 -17.23
C LEU A 209 9.88 -4.88 -17.35
N HIS A 210 10.69 -5.87 -16.97
CA HIS A 210 10.27 -7.27 -16.95
C HIS A 210 11.18 -8.10 -16.03
N LEU A 211 10.73 -9.30 -15.68
CA LEU A 211 11.51 -10.26 -14.91
C LEU A 211 12.06 -11.31 -15.85
N MET A 212 13.38 -11.35 -16.02
CA MET A 212 14.05 -12.31 -16.88
C MET A 212 14.35 -13.59 -16.09
N LEU A 213 13.73 -14.71 -16.45
CA LEU A 213 14.05 -16.03 -15.94
C LEU A 213 15.21 -16.58 -16.78
N VAL A 214 16.33 -16.88 -16.13
CA VAL A 214 17.56 -17.28 -16.81
C VAL A 214 17.97 -18.70 -16.40
N ASP A 215 18.48 -19.45 -17.37
CA ASP A 215 18.91 -20.85 -17.21
C ASP A 215 17.80 -21.73 -16.63
N LEU A 216 16.70 -21.80 -17.38
CA LEU A 216 15.55 -22.66 -17.11
C LEU A 216 15.95 -24.14 -17.09
N GLU A 217 15.52 -24.87 -16.07
CA GLU A 217 15.78 -26.31 -15.93
C GLU A 217 15.01 -27.14 -16.98
N GLN A 218 13.87 -26.61 -17.43
CA GLN A 218 13.03 -27.24 -18.46
C GLN A 218 12.28 -26.19 -19.28
N ARG A 219 11.76 -26.63 -20.43
CA ARG A 219 10.91 -25.81 -21.28
C ARG A 219 9.60 -25.44 -20.57
N LEU A 220 9.21 -24.18 -20.71
CA LEU A 220 7.91 -23.65 -20.33
C LEU A 220 7.01 -23.57 -21.57
N GLU A 221 5.92 -24.34 -21.57
CA GLU A 221 4.93 -24.38 -22.65
C GLU A 221 3.65 -23.66 -22.24
N ALA A 222 2.94 -23.07 -23.21
CA ALA A 222 1.66 -22.44 -22.98
C ALA A 222 0.68 -23.38 -22.24
N GLY A 223 -0.04 -22.84 -21.25
CA GLY A 223 -0.94 -23.59 -20.38
C GLY A 223 -0.30 -24.15 -19.11
N ALA A 224 1.04 -24.15 -19.01
CA ALA A 224 1.73 -24.45 -17.76
C ALA A 224 1.55 -23.33 -16.71
N SER A 225 2.05 -23.55 -15.49
CA SER A 225 2.14 -22.51 -14.47
C SER A 225 3.45 -22.66 -13.71
N VAL A 226 4.05 -21.53 -13.34
CA VAL A 226 5.31 -21.45 -12.60
C VAL A 226 5.06 -20.71 -11.29
N GLU A 227 5.69 -21.17 -10.21
CA GLU A 227 5.70 -20.44 -8.95
C GLU A 227 6.79 -19.37 -8.98
N LEU A 228 6.39 -18.12 -8.72
CA LEU A 228 7.29 -17.00 -8.49
C LEU A 228 7.20 -16.55 -7.04
N THR A 229 8.34 -16.24 -6.46
CA THR A 229 8.47 -15.66 -5.13
C THR A 229 9.03 -14.25 -5.27
N LEU A 230 8.23 -13.23 -4.95
CA LEU A 230 8.62 -11.82 -5.01
C LEU A 230 8.97 -11.35 -3.61
N ASN A 231 10.15 -10.75 -3.47
CA ASN A 231 10.65 -10.22 -2.20
C ASN A 231 10.53 -8.70 -2.20
N PHE A 232 9.67 -8.18 -1.34
CA PHE A 232 9.48 -6.75 -1.12
C PHE A 232 10.16 -6.32 0.18
N LEU A 233 10.69 -5.10 0.19
CA LEU A 233 11.42 -4.55 1.32
C LEU A 233 10.53 -4.44 2.57
N HIS A 234 9.31 -3.93 2.41
CA HIS A 234 8.38 -3.79 3.52
C HIS A 234 7.32 -4.90 3.49
N ALA A 235 6.78 -5.22 2.30
CA ALA A 235 5.72 -6.22 2.14
C ALA A 235 6.14 -7.68 2.23
N GLY A 236 7.43 -7.92 2.49
CA GLY A 236 7.96 -9.25 2.66
C GLY A 236 7.77 -10.09 1.41
N THR A 237 7.55 -11.38 1.61
CA THR A 237 7.58 -12.36 0.53
C THR A 237 6.19 -12.70 0.02
N TRP A 238 6.00 -12.63 -1.30
CA TRP A 238 4.76 -12.94 -2.00
C TRP A 238 4.94 -14.13 -2.92
N HIS A 239 4.10 -15.14 -2.75
CA HIS A 239 4.09 -16.32 -3.61
C HIS A 239 2.97 -16.21 -4.65
N LEU A 240 3.33 -16.34 -5.92
CA LEU A 240 2.42 -16.24 -7.05
C LEU A 240 2.49 -17.50 -7.90
N LYS A 241 1.34 -18.03 -8.27
CA LYS A 241 1.26 -19.02 -9.35
C LYS A 241 0.96 -18.29 -10.66
N VAL A 242 1.93 -18.30 -11.55
CA VAL A 242 1.91 -17.48 -12.78
C VAL A 242 1.71 -18.35 -14.01
N PRO A 243 0.64 -18.14 -14.79
CA PRO A 243 0.36 -18.94 -15.98
C PRO A 243 1.36 -18.63 -17.11
N VAL A 244 1.74 -19.66 -17.86
CA VAL A 244 2.54 -19.53 -19.08
C VAL A 244 1.61 -19.35 -20.27
N ARG A 245 1.89 -18.35 -21.12
CA ARG A 245 1.10 -18.00 -22.31
C ARG A 245 2.00 -17.83 -23.54
N PRO A 246 1.46 -18.05 -24.76
CA PRO A 246 2.16 -17.65 -25.96
C PRO A 246 2.35 -16.14 -25.99
N MET A 247 3.35 -15.65 -26.71
CA MET A 247 3.48 -14.21 -26.95
C MET A 247 2.32 -13.76 -27.83
N GLU A 248 1.47 -12.86 -27.32
CA GLU A 248 0.45 -12.19 -28.14
C GLU A 248 1.17 -11.21 -29.08
N ASN A 249 0.90 -11.34 -30.38
CA ASN A 249 1.39 -10.43 -31.44
C ASN A 249 0.56 -9.15 -31.50
#